data_AF-A0A4R1V1T7-F1
#
_entry.id   AF-A0A4R1V1T7-F1
#
_cell.length_a   1.000
_cell.length_b   1.000
_cell.length_c   1.000
_cell.angle_alpha   90.00
_cell.angle_beta   90.00
_cell.angle_gamma   90.00
#
_symmetry.space_group_name_H-M   'P 1'
#
loop_
_entity.id
_entity.type
_entity.pdbx_description
1 polymer ?
#
loop_
_entity_poly.entity_id
_entity_poly.type
_entity_poly.pdbx_seq_one_letter_code
_entity_poly.pdbx_strand_id
1 'polypeptide(L)'
;MNCSMVLAAIVVSVCILPNTGLAAAPQSFEPAALQADLRFAIDTIERQHPQLERSTTRERLEAAAASIRGQLSRAMTQGEAWAAMAQLNPLLADGHLFIGLPNWREQSAAEVRRGTGFFPFEVELDEQGYPVITAKLGGEMTPFAGRRIVRISGRDAQDVTYALLARMHGDTPAFRAALLAQRWWLGFAKLYGTPAVYDLQFAGSPMSHRVSAGHVLPAILQQEANFDRLYSCRINADHTAALKVASFAWSDKAQYFKFTHDCFAQMKAASTQRLVIDVSANGGGDDDMWKEGYASAS
;
A
#
# COMPACT_ATOMS: atom_id res chain seq x y z
N MET A 1 -73.76 36.32 0.42
CA MET A 1 -73.28 35.23 -0.46
C MET A 1 -71.81 35.49 -0.75
N ASN A 2 -70.94 34.62 -0.23
CA ASN A 2 -69.50 34.46 -0.48
C ASN A 2 -68.62 35.71 -0.19
N CYS A 3 -67.41 35.64 0.33
CA CYS A 3 -66.44 34.56 0.43
C CYS A 3 -65.47 34.91 1.58
N SER A 4 -65.23 33.99 2.51
CA SER A 4 -64.18 34.11 3.53
C SER A 4 -62.81 33.85 2.88
N MET A 5 -61.88 34.81 2.95
CA MET A 5 -60.46 34.57 2.73
C MET A 5 -59.76 34.46 4.09
N VAL A 6 -59.35 33.23 4.42
CA VAL A 6 -58.43 32.94 5.52
C VAL A 6 -57.01 33.20 5.02
N LEU A 7 -56.33 34.18 5.62
CA LEU A 7 -54.90 34.42 5.39
C LEU A 7 -54.11 33.50 6.32
N ALA A 8 -53.57 32.40 5.78
CA ALA A 8 -52.66 31.53 6.51
C ALA A 8 -51.25 32.13 6.50
N ALA A 9 -50.77 32.58 7.66
CA ALA A 9 -49.39 32.96 7.87
C ALA A 9 -48.51 31.71 7.95
N ILE A 10 -47.66 31.49 6.95
CA ILE A 10 -46.62 30.46 6.97
C ILE A 10 -45.41 31.05 7.70
N VAL A 11 -45.19 30.63 8.94
CA VAL A 11 -43.92 30.86 9.65
C VAL A 11 -42.95 29.76 9.19
N VAL A 12 -42.06 30.10 8.25
CA VAL A 12 -40.91 29.25 7.92
C VAL A 12 -39.86 29.42 9.01
N SER A 13 -39.91 28.55 10.01
CA SER A 13 -38.85 28.43 11.00
C SER A 13 -37.68 27.69 10.34
N VAL A 14 -36.66 28.44 9.91
CA VAL A 14 -35.40 27.88 9.39
C VAL A 14 -34.58 27.41 10.59
N CYS A 15 -34.76 26.15 10.98
CA CYS A 15 -33.78 25.47 11.84
C CYS A 15 -32.49 25.27 11.04
N ILE A 16 -31.55 26.20 11.18
CA ILE A 16 -30.15 25.98 10.80
C ILE A 16 -29.59 24.99 11.81
N LEU A 17 -29.74 23.69 11.53
CA LEU A 17 -28.98 22.67 12.24
C LEU A 17 -27.53 22.80 11.75
N PRO A 18 -26.54 23.00 12.66
CA PRO A 18 -25.15 22.89 12.27
C PRO A 18 -24.94 21.48 11.76
N ASN A 19 -24.47 21.36 10.52
CA ASN A 19 -24.02 20.11 9.94
C ASN A 19 -22.70 19.72 10.64
N THR A 20 -22.80 19.25 11.88
CA THR A 20 -21.71 18.53 12.53
C THR A 20 -21.53 17.26 11.73
N GLY A 21 -20.56 17.27 10.82
CA GLY A 21 -20.08 16.06 10.15
C GLY A 21 -19.52 15.10 11.19
N LEU A 22 -20.40 14.38 11.89
CA LEU A 22 -20.06 13.17 12.59
C LEU A 22 -19.53 12.23 11.51
N ALA A 23 -18.21 12.04 11.49
CA ALA A 23 -17.60 10.99 10.70
C ALA A 23 -18.36 9.70 10.99
N ALA A 24 -18.98 9.11 9.97
CA ALA A 24 -19.69 7.85 10.11
C ALA A 24 -18.72 6.85 10.76
N ALA A 25 -19.18 6.17 11.82
CA ALA A 25 -18.39 5.14 12.46
C ALA A 25 -17.94 4.11 11.40
N PRO A 26 -16.70 3.61 11.45
CA PRO A 26 -16.23 2.65 10.46
C PRO A 26 -17.18 1.47 10.39
N GLN A 27 -17.55 1.06 9.18
CA GLN A 27 -18.40 -0.11 8.98
C GLN A 27 -17.78 -1.33 9.68
N SER A 28 -18.57 -1.98 10.54
CA SER A 28 -18.20 -3.23 11.20
C SER A 28 -18.91 -4.42 10.56
N PHE A 29 -18.25 -5.57 10.58
CA PHE A 29 -18.72 -6.83 10.06
C PHE A 29 -18.89 -7.82 11.21
N GLU A 30 -20.00 -8.55 11.21
CA GLU A 30 -20.33 -9.52 12.27
C GLU A 30 -19.48 -10.79 12.18
N PRO A 31 -19.22 -11.48 13.31
CA PRO A 31 -18.40 -12.70 13.35
C PRO A 31 -18.80 -13.76 12.32
N ALA A 32 -20.10 -14.03 12.17
CA ALA A 32 -20.60 -15.05 11.26
C ALA A 32 -20.26 -14.75 9.80
N ALA A 33 -20.32 -13.47 9.40
CA ALA A 33 -19.95 -13.04 8.05
C ALA A 33 -18.43 -13.19 7.82
N LEU A 34 -17.62 -12.73 8.78
CA LEU A 34 -16.16 -12.84 8.73
C LEU A 34 -15.68 -14.31 8.65
N GLN A 35 -16.32 -15.20 9.42
CA GLN A 35 -15.99 -16.63 9.38
C GLN A 35 -16.43 -17.29 8.06
N ALA A 36 -17.53 -16.83 7.45
CA ALA A 36 -17.95 -17.27 6.13
C ALA A 36 -16.97 -16.80 5.05
N ASP A 37 -16.49 -15.55 5.12
CA ASP A 37 -15.48 -15.00 4.22
C ASP A 37 -14.15 -15.76 4.33
N LEU A 38 -13.70 -16.06 5.55
CA LEU A 38 -12.51 -16.89 5.78
C LEU A 38 -12.67 -18.27 5.14
N ARG A 39 -13.81 -18.94 5.34
CA ARG A 39 -14.08 -20.24 4.70
C ARG A 39 -14.05 -20.13 3.18
N PHE A 40 -14.72 -19.12 2.62
CA PHE A 40 -14.73 -18.89 1.19
C PHE A 40 -13.32 -18.66 0.65
N ALA A 41 -12.48 -17.89 1.35
CA ALA A 41 -11.10 -17.66 0.98
C ALA A 41 -10.29 -18.97 0.96
N ILE A 42 -10.33 -19.76 2.03
CA ILE A 42 -9.61 -21.04 2.11
C ILE A 42 -10.06 -22.00 0.99
N ASP A 43 -11.37 -22.18 0.84
CA ASP A 43 -11.97 -23.01 -0.20
C ASP A 43 -11.54 -22.58 -1.61
N THR A 44 -11.43 -21.27 -1.84
CA THR A 44 -11.01 -20.71 -3.13
C THR A 44 -9.52 -20.93 -3.37
N ILE A 45 -8.69 -20.71 -2.36
CA ILE A 45 -7.24 -20.97 -2.41
C ILE A 45 -6.98 -22.43 -2.75
N GLU A 46 -7.62 -23.37 -2.05
CA GLU A 46 -7.42 -24.81 -2.29
C GLU A 46 -7.86 -25.26 -3.69
N ARG A 47 -8.91 -24.66 -4.24
CA ARG A 47 -9.42 -25.03 -5.58
C ARG A 47 -8.68 -24.38 -6.74
N GLN A 48 -8.16 -23.17 -6.55
CA GLN A 48 -7.68 -22.32 -7.66
C GLN A 48 -6.17 -22.12 -7.66
N HIS A 49 -5.50 -22.29 -6.52
CA HIS A 49 -4.06 -22.08 -6.46
C HIS A 49 -3.36 -23.21 -7.25
N PRO A 50 -2.58 -22.90 -8.29
CA PRO A 50 -2.10 -23.92 -9.24
C PRO A 50 -1.08 -24.89 -8.63
N GLN A 51 -0.33 -24.46 -7.61
CA GLN A 51 0.77 -25.23 -6.99
C GLN A 51 0.88 -24.94 -5.48
N LEU A 52 -0.23 -25.07 -4.74
CA LEU A 52 -0.30 -24.69 -3.31
C LEU A 52 0.68 -25.48 -2.44
N GLU A 53 0.86 -26.75 -2.81
CA GLU A 53 1.73 -27.72 -2.15
C GLU A 53 3.22 -27.34 -2.17
N ARG A 54 3.63 -26.40 -3.03
CA ARG A 54 5.00 -25.86 -3.01
C ARG A 54 5.27 -24.95 -1.81
N SER A 55 4.24 -24.32 -1.27
CA SER A 55 4.37 -23.31 -0.21
C SER A 55 3.88 -23.82 1.15
N THR A 56 2.76 -24.55 1.16
CA THR A 56 2.14 -25.07 2.38
C THR A 56 1.46 -26.41 2.15
N THR A 57 1.16 -27.13 3.22
CA THR A 57 0.28 -28.30 3.17
C THR A 57 -1.14 -27.92 3.54
N ARG A 58 -2.09 -28.79 3.20
CA ARG A 58 -3.49 -28.65 3.61
C ARG A 58 -3.63 -28.55 5.13
N GLU A 59 -2.92 -29.40 5.87
CA GLU A 59 -2.99 -29.43 7.34
C GLU A 59 -2.49 -28.12 7.95
N ARG A 60 -1.43 -27.55 7.40
CA ARG A 60 -0.90 -26.25 7.85
C ARG A 60 -1.87 -25.11 7.53
N LEU A 61 -2.51 -25.15 6.36
CA LEU A 61 -3.51 -24.16 5.96
C LEU A 61 -4.76 -24.24 6.84
N GLU A 62 -5.29 -25.44 7.08
CA GLU A 62 -6.44 -25.69 7.95
C GLU A 62 -6.15 -25.29 9.40
N ALA A 63 -4.96 -25.58 9.92
CA ALA A 63 -4.55 -25.16 11.27
C ALA A 63 -4.48 -23.63 11.40
N ALA A 64 -3.92 -22.94 10.39
CA ALA A 64 -3.90 -21.48 10.36
C ALA A 64 -5.32 -20.90 10.28
N ALA A 65 -6.17 -21.46 9.42
CA ALA A 65 -7.57 -21.06 9.30
C ALA A 65 -8.34 -21.26 10.61
N ALA A 66 -8.10 -22.36 11.34
CA ALA A 66 -8.73 -22.61 12.64
C ALA A 66 -8.30 -21.57 13.69
N SER A 67 -7.01 -21.21 13.73
CA SER A 67 -6.48 -20.16 14.60
C SER A 67 -7.10 -18.79 14.29
N ILE A 68 -7.15 -18.42 13.00
CA ILE A 68 -7.75 -17.15 12.55
C ILE A 68 -9.24 -17.13 12.88
N ARG A 69 -9.97 -18.23 12.64
CA ARG A 69 -11.40 -18.33 12.99
C ARG A 69 -11.68 -18.03 14.46
N GLY A 70 -10.80 -18.44 15.36
CA GLY A 70 -10.89 -18.10 16.80
C GLY A 70 -10.74 -16.60 17.08
N GLN A 71 -9.97 -15.88 16.26
CA GLN A 71 -9.81 -14.43 16.35
C GLN A 71 -11.07 -13.70 15.84
N LEU A 72 -11.78 -14.27 14.86
CA LEU A 72 -13.02 -13.73 14.26
C LEU A 72 -14.26 -13.97 15.15
N SER A 73 -14.16 -13.65 16.44
CA SER A 73 -15.17 -13.93 17.47
C SER A 73 -15.98 -12.70 17.91
N ARG A 74 -15.67 -11.52 17.38
CA ARG A 74 -16.38 -10.26 17.64
C ARG A 74 -16.60 -9.48 16.34
N ALA A 75 -17.48 -8.48 16.36
CA ALA A 75 -17.59 -7.54 15.27
C ALA A 75 -16.24 -6.83 15.04
N MET A 76 -15.85 -6.70 13.77
CA MET A 76 -14.58 -6.11 13.36
C MET A 76 -14.78 -5.13 12.20
N THR A 77 -13.99 -4.07 12.19
CA THR A 77 -13.80 -3.22 11.02
C THR A 77 -13.06 -3.98 9.90
N GLN A 78 -13.09 -3.45 8.67
CA GLN A 78 -12.32 -4.02 7.55
C GLN A 78 -10.82 -4.18 7.87
N GLY A 79 -10.22 -3.20 8.56
CA GLY A 79 -8.81 -3.23 8.92
C GLY A 79 -8.47 -4.33 9.93
N GLU A 80 -9.33 -4.51 10.95
CA GLU A 80 -9.18 -5.57 11.95
C GLU A 80 -9.38 -6.96 11.33
N ALA A 81 -10.39 -7.11 10.47
CA ALA A 81 -10.65 -8.34 9.73
C ALA A 81 -9.47 -8.70 8.82
N TRP A 82 -8.92 -7.73 8.08
CA TRP A 82 -7.71 -7.93 7.30
C TRP A 82 -6.52 -8.30 8.18
N ALA A 83 -6.30 -7.60 9.30
CA ALA A 83 -5.20 -7.90 10.20
C ALA A 83 -5.28 -9.32 10.79
N ALA A 84 -6.48 -9.89 10.96
CA ALA A 84 -6.67 -11.27 11.32
C ALA A 84 -6.38 -12.22 10.13
N MET A 85 -7.09 -12.04 9.02
CA MET A 85 -7.06 -12.99 7.88
C MET A 85 -5.75 -12.96 7.08
N ALA A 86 -5.07 -11.82 6.99
CA ALA A 86 -3.81 -11.69 6.27
C ALA A 86 -2.65 -12.51 6.89
N GLN A 87 -2.84 -13.08 8.08
CA GLN A 87 -1.92 -14.08 8.66
C GLN A 87 -1.74 -15.33 7.78
N LEU A 88 -2.64 -15.55 6.80
CA LEU A 88 -2.46 -16.58 5.77
C LEU A 88 -1.35 -16.24 4.78
N ASN A 89 -1.11 -14.96 4.48
CA ASN A 89 -0.27 -14.53 3.36
C ASN A 89 1.14 -15.13 3.38
N PRO A 90 1.88 -15.16 4.51
CA PRO A 90 3.22 -15.76 4.52
C PRO A 90 3.23 -17.27 4.29
N LEU A 91 2.13 -17.98 4.60
CA LEU A 91 2.00 -19.43 4.36
C LEU A 91 1.81 -19.75 2.88
N LEU A 92 1.08 -18.88 2.17
CA LEU A 92 0.86 -19.01 0.74
C LEU A 92 2.16 -18.75 -0.04
N ALA A 93 3.03 -17.90 0.51
CA ALA A 93 4.31 -17.53 -0.08
C ALA A 93 4.18 -17.22 -1.58
N ASP A 94 3.21 -16.37 -1.90
CA ASP A 94 2.81 -16.05 -3.26
C ASP A 94 2.67 -14.52 -3.43
N GLY A 95 3.22 -13.99 -4.52
CA GLY A 95 3.15 -12.58 -4.88
C GLY A 95 1.81 -12.11 -5.46
N HIS A 96 1.00 -13.02 -6.00
CA HIS A 96 -0.17 -12.78 -6.85
C HIS A 96 -1.48 -13.29 -6.24
N LEU A 97 -1.42 -14.24 -5.29
CA LEU A 97 -2.57 -14.73 -4.53
C LEU A 97 -2.40 -14.44 -3.04
N PHE A 98 -3.22 -13.53 -2.52
CA PHE A 98 -3.13 -13.08 -1.13
C PHE A 98 -4.43 -12.46 -0.61
N ILE A 99 -4.57 -12.42 0.72
CA ILE A 99 -5.59 -11.63 1.41
C ILE A 99 -5.11 -10.17 1.47
N GLY A 100 -5.64 -9.35 0.57
CA GLY A 100 -5.29 -7.94 0.42
C GLY A 100 -6.28 -6.97 1.08
N LEU A 101 -5.87 -5.71 1.20
CA LEU A 101 -6.78 -4.60 1.48
C LEU A 101 -7.39 -4.09 0.17
N PRO A 102 -8.72 -4.08 0.01
CA PRO A 102 -9.35 -3.58 -1.20
C PRO A 102 -9.13 -2.08 -1.34
N ASN A 103 -8.87 -1.61 -2.56
CA ASN A 103 -8.75 -0.18 -2.91
C ASN A 103 -7.83 0.65 -1.96
N TRP A 104 -6.81 0.02 -1.37
CA TRP A 104 -6.00 0.64 -0.33
C TRP A 104 -5.36 1.95 -0.77
N ARG A 105 -5.02 2.10 -2.07
CA ARG A 105 -4.46 3.32 -2.66
C ARG A 105 -5.42 4.50 -2.54
N GLU A 106 -6.63 4.34 -3.07
CA GLU A 106 -7.67 5.38 -3.05
C GLU A 106 -8.13 5.67 -1.62
N GLN A 107 -8.33 4.63 -0.81
CA GLN A 107 -8.72 4.79 0.59
C GLN A 107 -7.67 5.57 1.38
N SER A 108 -6.38 5.26 1.22
CA SER A 108 -5.29 5.98 1.90
C SER A 108 -5.20 7.43 1.42
N ALA A 109 -5.34 7.67 0.12
CA ALA A 109 -5.36 9.02 -0.42
C ALA A 109 -6.56 9.83 0.11
N ALA A 110 -7.72 9.20 0.27
CA ALA A 110 -8.90 9.83 0.87
C ALA A 110 -8.71 10.11 2.37
N GLU A 111 -8.03 9.23 3.11
CA GLU A 111 -7.65 9.46 4.51
C GLU A 111 -6.73 10.69 4.65
N VAL A 112 -5.68 10.81 3.82
CA VAL A 112 -4.83 12.02 3.80
C VAL A 112 -5.65 13.29 3.52
N ARG A 113 -6.55 13.26 2.52
CA ARG A 113 -7.43 14.41 2.21
C ARG A 113 -8.35 14.79 3.38
N ARG A 114 -8.72 13.84 4.24
CA ARG A 114 -9.48 14.08 5.47
C ARG A 114 -8.61 14.51 6.65
N GLY A 115 -7.31 14.68 6.46
CA GLY A 115 -6.36 15.12 7.47
C GLY A 115 -5.73 13.99 8.30
N THR A 116 -5.99 12.73 7.97
CA THR A 116 -5.32 11.60 8.63
C THR A 116 -3.81 11.69 8.40
N GLY A 117 -3.03 11.62 9.49
CA GLY A 117 -1.58 11.50 9.44
C GLY A 117 -1.12 10.05 9.53
N PHE A 118 -0.05 9.70 8.83
CA PHE A 118 0.57 8.38 8.85
C PHE A 118 1.95 8.40 9.52
N PHE A 119 2.59 7.23 9.61
CA PHE A 119 3.96 7.10 10.08
C PHE A 119 4.88 8.07 9.31
N PRO A 120 5.72 8.88 10.00
CA PRO A 120 6.28 10.10 9.42
C PRO A 120 7.47 9.91 8.49
N PHE A 121 7.93 8.68 8.28
CA PHE A 121 9.10 8.36 7.49
C PHE A 121 8.84 7.24 6.50
N GLU A 122 9.49 7.34 5.34
CA GLU A 122 9.76 6.17 4.50
C GLU A 122 10.91 5.39 5.12
N VAL A 123 10.87 4.06 5.04
CA VAL A 123 11.87 3.20 5.68
C VAL A 123 12.31 2.09 4.74
N GLU A 124 13.51 1.58 4.97
CA GLU A 124 13.95 0.26 4.57
C GLU A 124 14.02 -0.65 5.79
N LEU A 125 14.10 -1.96 5.59
CA LEU A 125 14.34 -2.92 6.67
C LEU A 125 15.78 -3.41 6.53
N ASP A 126 16.54 -3.33 7.62
CA ASP A 126 17.87 -3.94 7.64
C ASP A 126 17.80 -5.48 7.82
N GLU A 127 18.96 -6.12 7.75
CA GLU A 127 19.09 -7.59 7.89
C GLU A 127 18.59 -8.12 9.24
N GLN A 128 18.55 -7.27 10.27
CA GLN A 128 18.02 -7.63 11.59
C GLN A 128 16.51 -7.39 11.69
N GLY A 129 15.88 -6.79 10.67
CA GLY A 129 14.45 -6.48 10.66
C GLY A 129 14.09 -5.17 11.37
N TYR A 130 15.06 -4.29 11.61
CA TYR A 130 14.77 -2.95 12.12
C TYR A 130 14.49 -1.98 10.97
N PRO A 131 13.50 -1.07 11.13
CA PRO A 131 13.28 -0.02 10.16
C PRO A 131 14.40 1.03 10.22
N VAL A 132 14.98 1.34 9.07
CA VAL A 132 15.98 2.38 8.84
C VAL A 132 15.35 3.49 8.02
N ILE A 133 15.40 4.72 8.52
CA ILE A 133 14.75 5.86 7.86
C ILE A 133 15.49 6.20 6.56
N THR A 134 14.77 6.34 5.46
CA THR A 134 15.32 6.78 4.17
C THR A 134 14.94 8.23 3.85
N ALA A 135 13.69 8.61 4.15
CA ALA A 135 13.15 9.93 3.86
C ALA A 135 12.00 10.28 4.84
N LYS A 136 11.53 11.53 4.85
CA LYS A 136 10.19 11.83 5.37
C LYS A 136 9.15 11.11 4.53
N LEU A 137 7.98 10.82 5.12
CA LEU A 137 6.82 10.34 4.37
C LEU A 137 6.61 11.24 3.14
N GLY A 138 6.47 10.64 1.96
CA GLY A 138 6.36 11.37 0.70
C GLY A 138 7.69 11.66 -0.02
N GLY A 139 8.84 11.28 0.58
CA GLY A 139 10.13 11.22 -0.11
C GLY A 139 11.05 12.43 0.08
N GLU A 140 10.69 13.42 0.91
CA GLU A 140 11.57 14.56 1.21
C GLU A 140 12.76 14.16 2.10
N MET A 141 13.88 14.89 1.99
CA MET A 141 15.04 14.68 2.85
C MET A 141 14.72 14.92 4.33
N THR A 142 15.41 14.16 5.19
CA THR A 142 15.31 14.26 6.66
C THR A 142 16.70 14.12 7.29
N PRO A 143 17.00 14.86 8.38
CA PRO A 143 18.25 14.67 9.13
C PRO A 143 18.32 13.31 9.82
N PHE A 144 17.22 12.56 9.89
CA PHE A 144 17.19 11.21 10.44
C PHE A 144 17.48 10.12 9.40
N ALA A 145 17.80 10.47 8.15
CA ALA A 145 18.11 9.48 7.13
C ALA A 145 19.31 8.61 7.56
N GLY A 146 19.22 7.30 7.31
CA GLY A 146 20.18 6.29 7.75
C GLY A 146 20.08 5.89 9.24
N ARG A 147 19.22 6.54 10.03
CA ARG A 147 19.02 6.16 11.44
C ARG A 147 18.15 4.92 11.53
N ARG A 148 18.67 3.89 12.20
CA ARG A 148 17.88 2.72 12.65
C ARG A 148 16.97 3.12 13.80
N ILE A 149 15.67 2.82 13.66
CA ILE A 149 14.69 2.96 14.74
C ILE A 149 14.70 1.66 15.55
N VAL A 150 14.92 1.75 16.86
CA VAL A 150 14.92 0.59 17.76
C VAL A 150 13.67 0.52 18.63
N ARG A 151 12.99 1.65 18.87
CA ARG A 151 11.67 1.65 19.51
C ARG A 151 10.70 2.62 18.85
N ILE A 152 9.42 2.23 18.83
CA ILE A 152 8.31 3.03 18.34
C ILE A 152 7.22 3.05 19.41
N SER A 153 6.98 4.22 20.01
CA SER A 153 5.99 4.46 21.07
C SER A 153 6.07 3.42 22.20
N GLY A 154 7.30 3.18 22.66
CA GLY A 154 7.57 2.22 23.73
C GLY A 154 7.61 0.74 23.31
N ARG A 155 7.31 0.40 22.06
CA ARG A 155 7.44 -0.98 21.53
C ARG A 155 8.81 -1.18 20.91
N ASP A 156 9.34 -2.40 20.99
CA ASP A 156 10.51 -2.77 20.20
C ASP A 156 10.16 -2.69 18.71
N ALA A 157 11.02 -2.05 17.92
CA ALA A 157 10.74 -1.83 16.50
C ALA A 157 10.84 -3.12 15.68
N GLN A 158 11.63 -4.11 16.12
CA GLN A 158 11.72 -5.43 15.51
C GLN A 158 10.42 -6.21 15.69
N ASP A 159 9.83 -6.16 16.89
CA ASP A 159 8.51 -6.75 17.17
C ASP A 159 7.43 -6.13 16.28
N VAL A 160 7.49 -4.81 16.09
CA VAL A 160 6.59 -4.11 15.15
C VAL A 160 6.78 -4.65 13.74
N THR A 161 8.01 -4.74 13.25
CA THR A 161 8.31 -5.30 11.93
C THR A 161 7.80 -6.74 11.78
N TYR A 162 8.05 -7.62 12.75
CA TYR A 162 7.59 -9.01 12.69
C TYR A 162 6.08 -9.15 12.70
N ALA A 163 5.38 -8.34 13.49
CA ALA A 163 3.92 -8.30 13.46
C ALA A 163 3.38 -7.86 12.09
N LEU A 164 4.06 -6.92 11.42
CA LEU A 164 3.67 -6.49 10.08
C LEU A 164 4.01 -7.55 9.03
N LEU A 165 5.23 -8.13 9.05
CA LEU A 165 5.66 -9.19 8.14
C LEU A 165 4.77 -10.44 8.22
N ALA A 166 4.19 -10.73 9.39
CA ALA A 166 3.23 -11.81 9.57
C ALA A 166 1.95 -11.66 8.74
N ARG A 167 1.76 -10.54 8.03
CA ARG A 167 0.60 -10.27 7.16
C ARG A 167 0.98 -9.98 5.71
N MET A 168 2.28 -9.97 5.41
CA MET A 168 2.77 -9.60 4.08
C MET A 168 2.75 -10.80 3.13
N HIS A 169 2.34 -10.53 1.89
CA HIS A 169 2.42 -11.47 0.78
C HIS A 169 3.71 -11.27 -0.01
N GLY A 170 4.07 -12.26 -0.83
CA GLY A 170 5.31 -12.27 -1.60
C GLY A 170 5.97 -13.64 -1.58
N ASP A 171 6.59 -14.00 -2.69
CA ASP A 171 7.17 -15.32 -2.95
C ASP A 171 8.33 -15.67 -1.99
N THR A 172 9.08 -14.66 -1.56
CA THR A 172 10.25 -14.84 -0.68
C THR A 172 10.18 -13.93 0.56
N PRO A 173 10.88 -14.27 1.66
CA PRO A 173 11.00 -13.37 2.80
C PRO A 173 11.56 -11.99 2.43
N ALA A 174 12.55 -11.95 1.53
CA ALA A 174 13.14 -10.69 1.05
C ALA A 174 12.11 -9.85 0.29
N PHE A 175 11.29 -10.47 -0.57
CA PHE A 175 10.23 -9.76 -1.28
C PHE A 175 9.16 -9.22 -0.32
N ARG A 176 8.75 -10.00 0.68
CA ARG A 176 7.82 -9.54 1.74
C ARG A 176 8.37 -8.33 2.50
N ALA A 177 9.67 -8.35 2.83
CA ALA A 177 10.34 -7.24 3.49
C ALA A 177 10.39 -5.99 2.61
N ALA A 178 10.71 -6.13 1.32
CA ALA A 178 10.71 -5.01 0.37
C ALA A 178 9.31 -4.40 0.19
N LEU A 179 8.26 -5.23 0.09
CA LEU A 179 6.87 -4.76 0.02
C LEU A 179 6.45 -4.05 1.31
N LEU A 180 6.88 -4.57 2.48
CA LEU A 180 6.60 -3.94 3.75
C LEU A 180 7.29 -2.58 3.86
N ALA A 181 8.55 -2.47 3.48
CA ALA A 181 9.30 -1.22 3.51
C ALA A 181 8.56 -0.10 2.74
N GLN A 182 8.13 -0.39 1.51
CA GLN A 182 7.36 0.57 0.68
C GLN A 182 5.98 0.93 1.26
N ARG A 183 5.42 0.06 2.11
CA ARG A 183 4.06 0.19 2.66
C ARG A 183 4.05 0.24 4.18
N TRP A 184 5.17 0.63 4.79
CA TRP A 184 5.35 0.62 6.23
C TRP A 184 4.27 1.44 6.93
N TRP A 185 4.02 2.64 6.40
CA TRP A 185 2.98 3.55 6.84
C TRP A 185 1.58 2.91 6.85
N LEU A 186 1.25 2.09 5.84
CA LEU A 186 -0.04 1.42 5.71
C LEU A 186 -0.16 0.28 6.71
N GLY A 187 0.86 -0.60 6.74
CA GLY A 187 0.92 -1.71 7.68
C GLY A 187 0.82 -1.21 9.12
N PHE A 188 1.62 -0.20 9.47
CA PHE A 188 1.59 0.42 10.79
C PHE A 188 0.20 0.98 11.11
N ALA A 189 -0.40 1.74 10.19
CA ALA A 189 -1.72 2.32 10.37
C ALA A 189 -2.80 1.26 10.65
N LYS A 190 -2.75 0.11 9.97
CA LYS A 190 -3.76 -0.94 10.13
C LYS A 190 -3.58 -1.78 11.41
N LEU A 191 -2.38 -1.91 11.95
CA LEU A 191 -2.15 -2.69 13.18
C LEU A 191 -2.08 -1.84 14.45
N TYR A 192 -1.56 -0.62 14.33
CA TYR A 192 -1.22 0.24 15.47
C TYR A 192 -1.91 1.61 15.42
N GLY A 193 -2.69 1.87 14.36
CA GLY A 193 -3.43 3.12 14.18
C GLY A 193 -2.57 4.28 13.66
N THR A 194 -3.17 5.46 13.65
CA THR A 194 -2.63 6.70 13.09
C THR A 194 -2.47 7.77 14.18
N PRO A 195 -1.58 7.56 15.17
CA PRO A 195 -1.36 8.55 16.22
C PRO A 195 -0.82 9.86 15.63
N ALA A 196 -1.24 10.99 16.19
CA ALA A 196 -0.79 12.31 15.74
C ALA A 196 0.71 12.56 16.00
N VAL A 197 1.30 11.85 16.98
CA VAL A 197 2.71 11.96 17.37
C VAL A 197 3.26 10.57 17.65
N TYR A 198 4.46 10.31 17.14
CA TYR A 198 5.25 9.12 17.35
C TYR A 198 6.42 9.41 18.28
N ASP A 199 6.65 8.55 19.26
CA ASP A 199 7.87 8.59 20.05
C ASP A 199 8.87 7.57 19.49
N LEU A 200 10.01 8.03 18.97
CA LEU A 200 10.99 7.19 18.28
C LEU A 200 12.32 7.20 19.01
N GLN A 201 12.87 6.00 19.27
CA GLN A 201 14.24 5.86 19.74
C GLN A 201 15.09 5.26 18.64
N PHE A 202 16.30 5.79 18.49
CA PHE A 202 17.24 5.39 17.46
C PHE A 202 18.41 4.61 18.05
N ALA A 203 19.00 3.71 17.26
CA ALA A 203 20.17 2.94 17.68
C ALA A 203 21.31 3.84 18.17
N GLY A 204 21.98 3.44 19.26
CA GLY A 204 23.10 4.18 19.85
C GLY A 204 22.71 5.44 20.62
N SER A 205 21.41 5.72 20.81
CA SER A 205 20.94 6.83 21.63
C SER A 205 19.81 6.40 22.57
N PRO A 206 19.90 6.69 23.88
CA PRO A 206 18.79 6.45 24.80
C PRO A 206 17.69 7.52 24.69
N MET A 207 17.89 8.56 23.87
CA MET A 207 16.96 9.67 23.76
C MET A 207 15.80 9.35 22.80
N SER A 208 14.60 9.60 23.30
CA SER A 208 13.34 9.56 22.56
C SER A 208 13.13 10.85 21.77
N HIS A 209 12.73 10.73 20.51
CA HIS A 209 12.37 11.83 19.61
C HIS A 209 10.86 11.82 19.36
N ARG A 210 10.17 12.90 19.75
CA ARG A 210 8.76 13.09 19.39
C ARG A 210 8.65 13.66 17.99
N VAL A 211 8.01 12.92 17.09
CA VAL A 211 7.85 13.28 15.68
C VAL A 211 6.36 13.29 15.34
N SER A 212 5.87 14.40 14.80
CA SER A 212 4.48 14.49 14.32
C SER A 212 4.23 13.55 13.14
N ALA A 213 3.00 13.06 13.01
CA ALA A 213 2.57 12.26 11.86
C ALA A 213 2.78 13.00 10.53
N GLY A 214 3.01 12.24 9.45
CA GLY A 214 3.10 12.77 8.09
C GLY A 214 1.71 12.92 7.48
N HIS A 215 1.35 14.12 7.02
CA HIS A 215 0.05 14.43 6.42
C HIS A 215 0.12 14.60 4.89
N VAL A 216 1.07 13.90 4.26
CA VAL A 216 1.26 13.91 2.81
C VAL A 216 1.05 12.51 2.25
N LEU A 217 0.81 12.42 0.94
CA LEU A 217 0.75 11.12 0.28
C LEU A 217 2.10 10.39 0.41
N PRO A 218 2.11 9.10 0.79
CA PRO A 218 3.31 8.28 0.78
C PRO A 218 4.00 8.27 -0.59
N ALA A 219 5.33 8.12 -0.61
CA ALA A 219 6.15 8.25 -1.81
C ALA A 219 5.69 7.33 -2.95
N ILE A 220 5.34 6.08 -2.64
CA ILE A 220 4.83 5.12 -3.63
C ILE A 220 3.56 5.63 -4.34
N LEU A 221 2.62 6.24 -3.61
CA LEU A 221 1.39 6.77 -4.21
C LEU A 221 1.65 8.02 -5.05
N GLN A 222 2.63 8.85 -4.67
CA GLN A 222 3.03 9.98 -5.50
C GLN A 222 3.76 9.54 -6.77
N GLN A 223 4.55 8.47 -6.70
CA GLN A 223 5.25 7.90 -7.85
C GLN A 223 4.25 7.29 -8.83
N GLU A 224 3.35 6.44 -8.35
CA GLU A 224 2.33 5.76 -9.17
C GLU A 224 1.38 6.75 -9.88
N ALA A 225 1.20 7.97 -9.34
CA ALA A 225 0.35 8.99 -9.93
C ALA A 225 1.04 9.86 -11.01
N ASN A 226 2.35 9.70 -11.23
CA ASN A 226 3.12 10.57 -12.11
C ASN A 226 3.91 9.77 -13.16
N PHE A 227 3.53 9.95 -14.43
CA PHE A 227 4.13 9.26 -15.57
C PHE A 227 5.66 9.43 -15.62
N ASP A 228 6.16 10.66 -15.50
CA ASP A 228 7.60 10.97 -15.63
C ASP A 228 8.42 10.46 -14.44
N ARG A 229 7.77 10.14 -13.31
CA ARG A 229 8.44 9.45 -12.18
C ARG A 229 8.59 7.95 -12.45
N LEU A 230 7.66 7.35 -13.18
CA LEU A 230 7.65 5.93 -13.52
C LEU A 230 8.48 5.62 -14.77
N TYR A 231 8.44 6.52 -15.75
CA TYR A 231 8.96 6.29 -17.10
C TYR A 231 9.91 7.40 -17.50
N SER A 232 11.11 7.04 -17.97
CA SER A 232 12.04 8.02 -18.52
C SER A 232 12.93 7.40 -19.57
N CYS A 233 13.23 8.15 -20.63
CA CYS A 233 14.14 7.76 -21.70
C CYS A 233 15.25 8.81 -21.81
N ARG A 234 16.51 8.37 -21.74
CA ARG A 234 17.67 9.25 -21.88
C ARG A 234 18.67 8.63 -22.85
N ILE A 235 19.12 9.41 -23.81
CA ILE A 235 20.23 9.07 -24.70
C ILE A 235 21.43 9.93 -24.31
N ASN A 236 22.57 9.30 -24.09
CA ASN A 236 23.83 9.92 -23.70
C ASN A 236 24.68 10.24 -24.91
N ALA A 237 25.64 11.16 -24.74
CA ALA A 237 26.55 11.58 -25.79
C ALA A 237 27.48 10.44 -26.30
N ASP A 238 27.68 9.38 -25.51
CA ASP A 238 28.46 8.20 -25.86
C ASP A 238 27.64 7.13 -26.60
N HIS A 239 26.47 7.48 -27.14
CA HIS A 239 25.55 6.56 -27.82
C HIS A 239 25.04 5.43 -26.92
N THR A 240 25.00 5.64 -25.59
CA THR A 240 24.29 4.75 -24.67
C THR A 240 22.91 5.32 -24.34
N ALA A 241 21.89 4.45 -24.24
CA ALA A 241 20.55 4.83 -23.81
C ALA A 241 20.20 4.19 -22.47
N ALA A 242 19.45 4.92 -21.65
CA ALA A 242 18.85 4.44 -20.41
C ALA A 242 17.33 4.60 -20.51
N LEU A 243 16.61 3.48 -20.41
CA LEU A 243 15.16 3.41 -20.38
C LEU A 243 14.71 2.91 -19.02
N LYS A 244 14.08 3.79 -18.24
CA LYS A 244 13.46 3.44 -16.96
C LYS A 244 12.00 3.10 -17.18
N VAL A 245 11.57 1.96 -16.66
CA VAL A 245 10.17 1.52 -16.64
C VAL A 245 9.88 0.92 -15.27
N ALA A 246 9.41 1.76 -14.36
CA ALA A 246 9.17 1.38 -12.97
C ALA A 246 7.76 0.79 -12.71
N SER A 247 6.94 0.58 -13.74
CA SER A 247 5.66 -0.14 -13.61
C SER A 247 5.15 -0.57 -14.98
N PHE A 248 4.45 -1.69 -15.06
CA PHE A 248 3.64 -2.05 -16.23
C PHE A 248 2.16 -1.74 -16.04
N ALA A 249 1.81 -0.81 -15.14
CA ALA A 249 0.45 -0.39 -14.91
C ALA A 249 0.33 1.12 -15.10
N TRP A 250 -0.31 1.52 -16.19
CA TRP A 250 -0.66 2.91 -16.43
C TRP A 250 -2.05 3.03 -17.07
N SER A 251 -2.87 3.94 -16.55
CA SER A 251 -4.28 4.05 -16.98
C SER A 251 -4.43 4.44 -18.46
N ASP A 252 -3.56 5.31 -18.97
CA ASP A 252 -3.51 5.69 -20.39
C ASP A 252 -2.44 4.87 -21.12
N LYS A 253 -2.75 3.62 -21.45
CA LYS A 253 -1.81 2.73 -22.15
C LYS A 253 -1.30 3.32 -23.47
N ALA A 254 -2.10 4.12 -24.17
CA ALA A 254 -1.68 4.77 -25.40
C ALA A 254 -0.54 5.77 -25.17
N GLN A 255 -0.58 6.54 -24.08
CA GLN A 255 0.53 7.41 -23.66
C GLN A 255 1.81 6.59 -23.45
N TYR A 256 1.71 5.45 -22.75
CA TYR A 256 2.86 4.58 -22.51
C TYR A 256 3.45 4.00 -23.80
N PHE A 257 2.62 3.44 -24.69
CA PHE A 257 3.08 2.89 -25.96
C PHE A 257 3.70 3.96 -26.86
N LYS A 258 3.13 5.16 -26.88
CA LYS A 258 3.72 6.29 -27.59
C LYS A 258 5.11 6.64 -27.02
N PHE A 259 5.24 6.70 -25.69
CA PHE A 259 6.50 6.95 -25.03
C PHE A 259 7.58 5.92 -25.39
N THR A 260 7.26 4.61 -25.32
CA THR A 260 8.25 3.57 -25.65
C THR A 260 8.63 3.62 -27.13
N HIS A 261 7.65 3.77 -28.02
CA HIS A 261 7.91 3.93 -29.46
C HIS A 261 8.81 5.13 -29.76
N ASP A 262 8.50 6.31 -29.20
CA ASP A 262 9.30 7.51 -29.39
C ASP A 262 10.71 7.34 -28.84
N CYS A 263 10.87 6.67 -27.71
CA CYS A 263 12.17 6.36 -27.10
C CYS A 263 13.02 5.48 -28.04
N PHE A 264 12.48 4.37 -28.57
CA PHE A 264 13.21 3.52 -29.51
C PHE A 264 13.50 4.20 -30.84
N ALA A 265 12.59 5.04 -31.35
CA ALA A 265 12.82 5.85 -32.54
C ALA A 265 14.00 6.83 -32.34
N GLN A 266 14.07 7.47 -31.18
CA GLN A 266 15.20 8.35 -30.82
C GLN A 266 16.52 7.56 -30.72
N MET A 267 16.50 6.36 -30.12
CA MET A 267 17.69 5.50 -30.05
C MET A 267 18.21 5.11 -31.44
N LYS A 268 17.29 4.78 -32.37
CA LYS A 268 17.62 4.47 -33.75
C LYS A 268 18.24 5.67 -34.46
N ALA A 269 17.65 6.85 -34.32
CA ALA A 269 18.16 8.09 -34.91
C ALA A 269 19.54 8.46 -34.36
N ALA A 270 19.78 8.23 -33.06
CA ALA A 270 21.05 8.49 -32.40
C ALA A 270 22.12 7.41 -32.65
N SER A 271 21.78 6.35 -33.39
CA SER A 271 22.65 5.17 -33.59
C SER A 271 23.17 4.60 -32.26
N THR A 272 22.28 4.52 -31.27
CA THR A 272 22.58 3.98 -29.93
C THR A 272 23.21 2.59 -30.04
N GLN A 273 24.35 2.39 -29.39
CA GLN A 273 25.11 1.13 -29.41
C GLN A 273 24.82 0.24 -28.20
N ARG A 274 24.27 0.82 -27.12
CA ARG A 274 23.94 0.10 -25.90
C ARG A 274 22.67 0.66 -25.27
N LEU A 275 21.76 -0.22 -24.90
CA LEU A 275 20.56 0.10 -24.12
C LEU A 275 20.67 -0.55 -22.73
N VAL A 276 20.47 0.26 -21.69
CA VAL A 276 20.23 -0.19 -20.32
C VAL A 276 18.75 0.00 -20.02
N ILE A 277 18.04 -1.09 -19.69
CA ILE A 277 16.65 -1.05 -19.26
C ILE A 277 16.61 -1.21 -17.75
N ASP A 278 16.14 -0.19 -17.04
CA ASP A 278 15.96 -0.20 -15.59
C ASP A 278 14.51 -0.52 -15.24
N VAL A 279 14.31 -1.75 -14.76
CA VAL A 279 13.04 -2.27 -14.21
C VAL A 279 13.16 -2.58 -12.72
N SER A 280 14.19 -2.06 -12.03
CA SER A 280 14.48 -2.43 -10.63
C SER A 280 13.36 -2.06 -9.65
N ALA A 281 12.63 -0.98 -9.94
CA ALA A 281 11.46 -0.53 -9.16
C ALA A 281 10.12 -1.10 -9.68
N ASN A 282 10.14 -1.96 -10.71
CA ASN A 282 8.92 -2.43 -11.37
C ASN A 282 8.27 -3.60 -10.61
N GLY A 283 7.09 -3.33 -10.04
CA GLY A 283 6.28 -4.33 -9.34
C GLY A 283 5.36 -5.17 -10.22
N GLY A 284 5.49 -5.08 -11.55
CA GLY A 284 4.61 -5.74 -12.52
C GLY A 284 3.50 -4.81 -13.05
N GLY A 285 2.42 -5.42 -13.53
CA GLY A 285 1.27 -4.75 -14.13
C GLY A 285 0.66 -5.56 -15.26
N ASP A 286 0.22 -4.88 -16.31
CA ASP A 286 -0.46 -5.49 -17.44
C ASP A 286 0.52 -6.09 -18.44
N ASP A 287 0.19 -7.29 -18.88
CA ASP A 287 1.02 -8.12 -19.76
C ASP A 287 1.22 -7.53 -21.16
N ASP A 288 0.22 -6.79 -21.65
CA ASP A 288 0.27 -6.10 -22.94
C ASP A 288 1.30 -4.98 -22.94
N MET A 289 1.44 -4.26 -21.82
CA MET A 289 2.37 -3.14 -21.71
C MET A 289 3.82 -3.58 -21.93
N TRP A 290 4.27 -4.71 -21.38
CA TRP A 290 5.64 -5.15 -21.65
C TRP A 290 5.80 -5.82 -23.03
N LYS A 291 4.78 -6.57 -23.50
CA LYS A 291 4.82 -7.24 -24.81
C LYS A 291 4.86 -6.23 -25.95
N GLU A 292 3.94 -5.27 -25.97
CA GLU A 292 3.84 -4.26 -27.02
C GLU A 292 4.77 -3.07 -26.77
N GLY A 293 5.06 -2.74 -25.52
CA GLY A 293 5.98 -1.65 -25.20
C GLY A 293 7.43 -1.93 -25.57
N TYR A 294 7.84 -3.21 -25.56
CA TYR A 294 9.22 -3.61 -25.84
C TYR A 294 9.37 -4.50 -27.06
N ALA A 295 8.62 -5.59 -27.17
CA ALA A 295 8.91 -6.62 -28.17
C ALA A 295 8.53 -6.21 -29.60
N SER A 296 7.64 -5.24 -29.77
CA SER A 296 7.27 -4.68 -31.09
C SER A 296 7.92 -3.33 -31.39
N ALA A 297 8.57 -2.70 -30.40
CA ALA A 297 9.21 -1.40 -30.55
C ALA A 297 10.73 -1.49 -30.83
N SER A 298 11.34 -2.65 -30.54
CA SER A 298 12.72 -3.02 -30.91
C SER A 298 12.81 -3.60 -32.32
#